data_AF-A0A0F9C8U8-F1
#
_entry.id   AF-A0A0F9C8U8-F1
#
_cell.length_a   1.000
_cell.length_b   1.000
_cell.length_c   1.000
_cell.angle_alpha   90.00
_cell.angle_beta   90.00
_cell.angle_gamma   90.00
#
_symmetry.space_group_name_H-M   'P 1'
#
loop_
_entity.id
_entity.type
_entity.pdbx_description
1 polymer ?
#
loop_
_entity_poly.entity_id
_entity_poly.type
_entity_poly.pdbx_seq_one_letter_code
_entity_poly.pdbx_strand_id
1 'polypeptide(L)'
;MQTVRDIAKSIVVREGGFVNDPDDPGGATKFGVTIHTLRRLGMDLNKDGKVDLRDVKKVTQEQAIDVFIKYYFDGPSISGLPQAL
;
A
#
# COMPACT_ATOMS: atom_id res chain seq x y z
N MET A 1 -9.62 -21.20 -6.65
CA MET A 1 -10.14 -19.84 -6.85
C MET A 1 -9.18 -18.88 -6.15
N GLN A 2 -8.64 -17.88 -6.84
CA GLN A 2 -7.78 -16.89 -6.19
C GLN A 2 -8.64 -15.92 -5.39
N THR A 3 -8.25 -15.62 -4.16
CA THR A 3 -8.91 -14.59 -3.34
C THR A 3 -8.34 -13.21 -3.69
N VAL A 4 -9.05 -12.15 -3.31
CA VAL A 4 -8.56 -10.76 -3.43
C VAL A 4 -7.22 -10.59 -2.70
N ARG A 5 -7.06 -11.26 -1.55
CA ARG A 5 -5.81 -11.23 -0.79
C ARG A 5 -4.66 -11.90 -1.53
N ASP A 6 -4.93 -13.00 -2.26
CA ASP A 6 -3.92 -13.66 -3.09
C ASP A 6 -3.45 -12.76 -4.24
N ILE A 7 -4.41 -12.05 -4.88
CA ILE A 7 -4.12 -11.08 -5.93
C ILE A 7 -3.27 -9.93 -5.38
N ALA A 8 -3.69 -9.30 -4.28
CA ALA A 8 -2.95 -8.22 -3.63
C ALA A 8 -1.53 -8.65 -3.22
N LYS A 9 -1.38 -9.85 -2.66
CA LYS A 9 -0.07 -10.43 -2.35
C LYS A 9 0.80 -10.58 -3.59
N SER A 10 0.24 -11.07 -4.69
CA SER A 10 0.98 -11.24 -5.95
C SER A 10 1.48 -9.93 -6.54
N ILE A 11 0.73 -8.83 -6.34
CA ILE A 11 1.12 -7.48 -6.74
C ILE A 11 2.25 -6.99 -5.83
N VAL A 12 2.05 -7.03 -4.52
CA VAL A 12 3.01 -6.53 -3.51
C VAL A 12 4.36 -7.26 -3.55
N VAL A 13 4.39 -8.54 -3.88
CA VAL A 13 5.65 -9.30 -4.01
C VAL A 13 6.46 -8.88 -5.25
N ARG A 14 5.78 -8.38 -6.30
CA ARG A 14 6.42 -7.89 -7.54
C ARG A 14 6.87 -6.43 -7.42
N GLU A 15 6.07 -5.63 -6.72
CA GLU A 15 6.42 -4.27 -6.30
C GLU A 15 7.63 -4.37 -5.35
N GLY A 16 8.81 -3.92 -5.81
CA GLY A 16 10.08 -4.20 -5.16
C GLY A 16 10.32 -3.48 -3.83
N GLY A 17 11.58 -3.08 -3.62
CA GLY A 17 12.04 -2.45 -2.37
C GLY A 17 11.63 -0.99 -2.21
N PHE A 18 12.29 -0.34 -1.25
CA PHE A 18 12.15 1.10 -1.03
C PHE A 18 12.79 1.87 -2.19
N VAL A 19 12.06 2.82 -2.75
CA VAL A 19 12.51 3.78 -3.76
C VAL A 19 12.18 5.18 -3.26
N ASN A 20 13.09 6.13 -3.49
CA ASN A 20 12.87 7.53 -3.19
C ASN A 20 13.54 8.36 -4.29
N ASP A 21 12.85 8.46 -5.42
CA ASP A 21 13.28 9.21 -6.57
C ASP A 21 12.85 10.69 -6.40
N PRO A 22 13.77 11.67 -6.53
CA PRO A 22 13.44 13.09 -6.48
C PRO A 22 12.42 13.53 -7.53
N ASP A 23 12.37 12.85 -8.68
CA ASP A 23 11.48 13.15 -9.79
C ASP A 23 10.13 12.42 -9.68
N ASP A 24 9.97 11.52 -8.70
CA ASP A 24 8.70 10.84 -8.43
C ASP A 24 7.74 11.76 -7.65
N PRO A 25 6.63 12.22 -8.25
CA PRO A 25 5.65 13.06 -7.56
C PRO A 25 4.97 12.32 -6.39
N GLY A 26 4.94 10.99 -6.40
CA GLY A 26 4.48 10.15 -5.30
C GLY A 26 5.41 10.17 -4.09
N GLY A 27 6.66 10.58 -4.28
CA GLY A 27 7.72 10.60 -3.28
C GLY A 27 8.13 9.19 -2.85
N ALA A 28 8.76 9.08 -1.68
CA ALA A 28 9.24 7.81 -1.17
C ALA A 28 8.16 6.71 -1.14
N THR A 29 8.48 5.57 -1.73
CA THR A 29 7.56 4.46 -1.96
C THR A 29 8.22 3.14 -1.58
N LYS A 30 7.45 2.22 -0.99
CA LYS A 30 7.88 0.83 -0.75
C LYS A 30 6.69 -0.10 -0.96
N PHE A 31 6.88 -1.18 -1.72
CA PHE A 31 5.80 -2.12 -2.05
C PHE A 31 4.56 -1.44 -2.67
N GLY A 32 4.76 -0.39 -3.48
CA GLY A 32 3.69 0.44 -4.04
C GLY A 32 2.97 1.37 -3.04
N VAL A 33 3.38 1.40 -1.76
CA VAL A 33 2.83 2.31 -0.74
C VAL A 33 3.71 3.56 -0.63
N THR A 34 3.13 4.72 -0.95
CA THR A 34 3.82 6.01 -0.93
C THR A 34 3.76 6.70 0.45
N ILE A 35 4.67 7.66 0.69
CA ILE A 35 4.67 8.52 1.88
C ILE A 35 3.35 9.30 2.02
N HIS A 36 2.75 9.72 0.91
CA HIS A 36 1.46 10.41 0.90
C HIS A 36 0.34 9.50 1.39
N THR A 37 0.35 8.23 0.98
CA THR A 37 -0.60 7.21 1.47
C THR A 37 -0.44 6.98 2.97
N LEU A 38 0.78 6.84 3.48
CA LEU A 38 1.02 6.69 4.92
C LEU A 38 0.54 7.92 5.71
N ARG A 39 0.81 9.13 5.21
CA ARG A 39 0.35 10.38 5.86
C ARG A 39 -1.16 10.46 5.91
N ARG A 40 -1.82 10.14 4.80
CA ARG A 40 -3.30 10.08 4.73
C ARG A 40 -3.88 9.08 5.72
N LEU A 41 -3.17 7.97 5.96
CA LEU A 41 -3.56 6.92 6.89
C LEU A 41 -3.17 7.19 8.35
N GLY A 42 -2.33 8.19 8.62
CA GLY A 42 -1.74 8.39 9.95
C GLY A 42 -0.87 7.22 10.40
N MET A 43 -0.24 6.50 9.46
CA MET A 43 0.59 5.33 9.78
C MET A 43 1.99 5.75 10.23
N ASP A 44 2.11 6.10 11.50
CA ASP A 44 3.37 6.21 12.22
C ASP A 44 3.83 4.81 12.65
N LEU A 45 4.68 4.19 11.82
CA LEU A 45 5.16 2.83 12.02
C LEU A 45 6.33 2.76 12.98
N ASN A 46 7.03 3.88 13.17
CA ASN A 46 8.17 3.97 14.05
C ASN A 46 7.79 4.44 15.48
N LYS A 47 6.58 4.99 15.66
CA LYS A 47 5.98 5.51 16.90
C LYS A 47 6.69 6.74 17.47
N ASP A 48 7.17 7.63 16.62
CA ASP A 48 7.82 8.88 17.04
C ASP A 48 6.97 10.15 16.86
N GLY A 49 5.70 9.97 16.49
CA GLY A 49 4.74 11.04 16.31
C GLY A 49 4.83 11.73 14.95
N LYS A 50 5.64 11.23 14.02
CA LYS A 50 5.77 11.77 12.66
C LYS A 50 5.60 10.66 11.63
N VAL A 51 5.06 11.03 10.47
CA VAL A 51 5.00 10.14 9.31
C VAL A 51 5.98 10.62 8.24
N ASP A 52 7.12 9.94 8.16
CA ASP A 52 8.23 10.29 7.27
C ASP A 52 8.87 9.07 6.57
N LEU A 53 10.03 9.28 5.96
CA LEU A 53 10.78 8.27 5.22
C LEU A 53 11.11 7.02 6.06
N ARG A 54 11.26 7.18 7.37
CA ARG A 54 11.55 6.07 8.30
C ARG A 54 10.34 5.15 8.41
N ASP A 55 9.14 5.68 8.30
CA ASP A 55 7.90 4.89 8.26
C ASP A 55 7.77 4.16 6.93
N VAL A 56 8.01 4.85 5.81
CA VAL A 56 7.99 4.21 4.47
C VAL A 56 8.94 3.01 4.43
N LYS A 57 10.15 3.15 4.97
CA LYS A 57 11.12 2.06 5.05
C LYS A 57 10.65 0.89 5.94
N LYS A 58 9.81 1.16 6.94
CA LYS A 58 9.26 0.16 7.86
C LYS A 58 8.01 -0.55 7.36
N VAL A 59 7.40 -0.10 6.26
CA VAL A 59 6.24 -0.78 5.67
C VAL A 59 6.57 -2.26 5.41
N THR A 60 5.75 -3.15 5.94
CA THR A 60 5.82 -4.59 5.69
C THR A 60 4.97 -4.96 4.48
N GLN A 61 5.24 -6.12 3.87
CA GLN A 61 4.41 -6.62 2.78
C GLN A 61 2.96 -6.83 3.23
N GLU A 62 2.74 -7.31 4.46
CA GLU A 62 1.40 -7.51 5.02
C GLU A 62 0.63 -6.20 5.13
N GLN A 63 1.28 -5.15 5.65
CA GLN A 63 0.69 -3.81 5.71
C GLN A 63 0.39 -3.26 4.30
N ALA A 64 1.29 -3.46 3.35
CA ALA A 64 1.06 -3.07 1.97
C ALA A 64 -0.14 -3.81 1.36
N ILE A 65 -0.27 -5.12 1.59
CA ILE A 65 -1.43 -5.91 1.14
C ILE A 65 -2.72 -5.34 1.71
N ASP A 66 -2.76 -5.05 3.01
CA ASP A 66 -3.96 -4.53 3.66
C ASP A 66 -4.32 -3.12 3.14
N VAL A 67 -3.31 -2.27 2.88
CA VAL A 67 -3.49 -0.98 2.20
C VAL A 67 -4.09 -1.20 0.80
N PHE A 68 -3.58 -2.15 0.03
CA PHE A 68 -4.07 -2.41 -1.31
C PHE A 68 -5.53 -2.85 -1.31
N ILE A 69 -5.90 -3.80 -0.45
CA ILE A 69 -7.28 -4.28 -0.33
C ILE A 69 -8.20 -3.12 0.08
N LYS A 70 -7.82 -2.37 1.11
CA LYS A 70 -8.63 -1.27 1.63
C LYS A 70 -8.92 -0.19 0.58
N TYR A 71 -7.92 0.18 -0.21
CA TYR A 71 -8.04 1.34 -1.11
C TYR A 71 -8.45 0.97 -2.54
N TYR A 72 -8.02 -0.18 -3.04
CA TYR A 72 -8.28 -0.57 -4.42
C TYR A 72 -9.40 -1.59 -4.57
N PHE A 73 -9.85 -2.21 -3.49
CA PHE A 73 -10.96 -3.16 -3.52
C PHE A 73 -12.15 -2.69 -2.68
N ASP A 74 -11.95 -2.45 -1.39
CA ASP A 74 -13.04 -2.07 -0.46
C ASP A 74 -13.52 -0.64 -0.68
N GLY A 75 -12.60 0.33 -0.76
CA GLY A 75 -12.90 1.74 -1.01
C GLY A 75 -13.80 1.99 -2.23
N PRO A 76 -13.50 1.41 -3.40
CA PRO A 76 -14.36 1.48 -4.59
C PRO A 76 -15.57 0.52 -4.55
N SER A 77 -15.79 -0.23 -3.46
CA SER A 77 -16.90 -1.18 -3.30
C SER A 77 -16.95 -2.28 -4.37
N ILE A 78 -15.78 -2.74 -4.83
CA ILE A 78 -15.68 -3.79 -5.87
C ILE A 78 -16.29 -5.11 -5.37
N SER A 79 -16.25 -5.37 -4.07
CA SER A 79 -16.90 -6.52 -3.42
C SER A 79 -18.41 -6.60 -3.67
N GLY A 80 -19.07 -5.48 -3.97
CA GLY A 80 -20.50 -5.40 -4.26
C GLY A 80 -20.86 -5.50 -5.74
N LEU A 81 -19.87 -5.61 -6.64
CA LEU A 81 -20.15 -5.72 -8.07
C LEU A 81 -20.75 -7.08 -8.41
N PRO A 82 -21.66 -7.16 -9.39
CA PRO A 82 -22.15 -8.43 -9.92
C PRO A 82 -20.98 -9.23 -10.50
N GLN A 83 -21.13 -10.56 -10.48
CA GLN A 83 -20.15 -11.43 -11.12
C GLN A 83 -20.02 -11.07 -12.60
N ALA A 84 -18.78 -10.94 -13.07
CA ALA A 84 -18.51 -10.70 -14.48
C ALA A 84 -19.15 -11.79 -15.34
N LEU A 85 -19.81 -11.37 -16.43
CA LEU A 85 -20.51 -12.24 -17.39
C LEU A 85 -19.56 -13.15 -18.16
#